data_AF-A0A6I9PKB8-F1
#
_entry.id   AF-A0A6I9PKB8-F1
#
_cell.length_a   1.000
_cell.length_b   1.000
_cell.length_c   1.000
_cell.angle_alpha   90.00
_cell.angle_beta   90.00
_cell.angle_gamma   90.00
#
_symmetry.space_group_name_H-M   'P 1'
#
loop_
_entity.id
_entity.type
_entity.pdbx_description
1 polymer ?
#
loop_
_entity_poly.entity_id
_entity_poly.type
_entity_poly.pdbx_seq_one_letter_code
_entity_poly.pdbx_strand_id
1 'polypeptide(L)'
;MIINSRMRACFGVKTQQLISRVFRHPVHPSAAVGWRLAQSRLLSAGESKPRPSMLKHLTFKIKATGPITVAEYMREVLTNPVTGYYVRNNMLGPDGDFITSPEISQIFGEVRRKEIQINRK
;
A
#
# COMPACT_ATOMS: atom_id res chain seq x y z
N MET A 1 28.29 9.40 8.57
CA MET A 1 27.67 9.37 7.22
C MET A 1 27.77 7.96 6.66
N ILE A 2 26.61 7.38 6.35
CA ILE A 2 26.33 6.27 5.43
C ILE A 2 26.95 4.90 5.79
N ILE A 3 26.18 4.14 6.57
CA ILE A 3 26.33 2.69 6.76
C ILE A 3 25.60 2.00 5.59
N ASN A 4 26.35 1.16 4.89
CA ASN A 4 25.93 0.39 3.74
C ASN A 4 25.24 -0.92 4.17
N SER A 5 24.39 -1.47 3.31
CA SER A 5 23.88 -2.85 3.33
C SER A 5 23.01 -3.28 4.51
N ARG A 6 21.69 -3.18 4.26
CA ARG A 6 20.67 -4.02 4.89
C ARG A 6 21.12 -5.47 4.93
N MET A 7 21.39 -5.91 6.15
CA MET A 7 21.26 -7.27 6.67
C MET A 7 20.43 -8.19 5.77
N ARG A 8 21.13 -9.12 5.12
CA ARG A 8 20.63 -10.49 5.05
C ARG A 8 20.60 -11.07 6.46
N ALA A 9 19.74 -12.06 6.63
CA ALA A 9 19.66 -13.02 7.72
C ALA A 9 18.72 -12.66 8.88
N CYS A 10 18.03 -13.71 9.32
CA CYS A 10 17.24 -13.84 10.55
C CYS A 10 15.83 -13.26 10.48
N PHE A 11 14.91 -13.96 9.82
CA PHE A 11 13.65 -14.39 10.46
C PHE A 11 13.17 -15.69 9.80
N GLY A 12 14.10 -16.66 9.75
CA GLY A 12 13.74 -18.07 9.65
C GLY A 12 13.59 -18.64 11.06
N VAL A 13 12.64 -19.56 11.17
CA VAL A 13 12.67 -20.64 12.17
C VAL A 13 12.34 -20.25 13.61
N LYS A 14 11.06 -19.92 13.92
CA LYS A 14 10.54 -20.18 15.28
C LYS A 14 9.02 -20.29 15.46
N THR A 15 8.21 -20.22 14.40
CA THR A 15 6.75 -20.45 14.50
C THR A 15 6.27 -21.79 13.95
N GLN A 16 7.19 -22.67 13.51
CA GLN A 16 6.87 -24.05 13.10
C GLN A 16 6.98 -25.09 14.24
N GLN A 17 7.18 -24.69 15.50
CA GLN A 17 7.25 -25.65 16.61
C GLN A 17 6.01 -25.73 17.52
N LEU A 18 4.87 -25.16 17.11
CA LEU A 18 3.64 -25.19 17.89
C LEU A 18 2.42 -25.81 17.17
N ILE A 19 2.65 -26.63 16.14
CA ILE A 19 1.61 -27.46 15.50
C ILE A 19 2.12 -28.89 15.22
N SER A 20 3.01 -29.43 16.05
CA SER A 20 3.52 -30.80 15.89
C SER A 20 3.24 -31.73 17.06
N ARG A 21 2.38 -31.34 18.02
CA ARG A 21 2.06 -32.16 19.20
C ARG A 21 0.62 -32.66 19.33
N VAL A 22 -0.27 -32.41 18.36
CA VAL A 22 -1.67 -32.88 18.45
C VAL A 22 -1.99 -34.09 17.57
N PHE A 23 -1.17 -34.44 16.58
CA PHE A 23 -1.46 -35.59 15.71
C PHE A 23 -0.40 -36.68 15.84
N ARG A 24 -0.41 -37.41 16.97
CA ARG A 24 0.03 -38.80 16.98
C ARG A 24 -1.21 -39.65 16.75
N HIS A 25 -1.44 -40.09 15.51
CA HIS A 25 -1.95 -41.44 15.18
C HIS A 25 -1.80 -41.67 13.66
N PRO A 26 -1.52 -42.91 13.23
CA PRO A 26 -1.12 -43.23 11.87
C PRO A 26 -2.34 -43.29 10.96
N VAL A 27 -2.33 -42.50 9.88
CA VAL A 27 -3.30 -42.62 8.78
C VAL A 27 -2.64 -43.27 7.57
N HIS A 28 -3.30 -44.29 7.03
CA HIS A 28 -2.88 -45.18 5.94
C HIS A 28 -2.40 -44.44 4.66
N PRO A 29 -1.54 -45.07 3.83
CA PRO A 29 -0.78 -44.42 2.76
C PRO A 29 -1.58 -44.02 1.50
N SER A 30 -2.91 -44.10 1.49
CA SER A 30 -3.70 -43.83 0.28
C SER A 30 -4.08 -42.35 0.07
N ALA A 31 -3.84 -41.47 1.05
CA ALA A 31 -4.22 -40.05 0.96
C ALA A 31 -3.11 -39.12 0.45
N ALA A 32 -1.88 -39.62 0.29
CA ALA A 32 -0.70 -38.80 -0.05
C ALA A 32 -0.74 -38.23 -1.49
N VAL A 33 -1.53 -38.82 -2.39
CA VAL A 33 -1.61 -38.39 -3.81
C VAL A 33 -2.52 -37.16 -3.97
N GLY A 34 -3.59 -37.05 -3.17
CA GLY A 34 -4.56 -35.94 -3.28
C GLY A 34 -4.01 -34.58 -2.89
N TRP A 35 -3.11 -34.52 -1.90
CA TRP A 35 -2.54 -33.25 -1.42
C TRP A 35 -1.54 -32.62 -2.40
N ARG A 36 -0.92 -33.42 -3.28
CA ARG A 36 0.11 -32.93 -4.21
C ARG A 36 -0.48 -32.12 -5.38
N LEU A 37 -1.73 -32.40 -5.76
CA LEU A 37 -2.48 -31.65 -6.78
C LEU A 37 -3.18 -30.41 -6.20
N ALA A 38 -3.55 -30.41 -4.92
CA ALA A 38 -4.07 -29.22 -4.24
C ALA A 38 -2.97 -28.16 -4.03
N GLN A 39 -1.71 -28.60 -3.88
CA GLN A 39 -0.56 -27.73 -3.63
C GLN A 39 -0.17 -26.88 -4.86
N SER A 40 -0.41 -27.36 -6.08
CA SER A 40 -0.08 -26.60 -7.30
C SER A 40 -1.04 -25.42 -7.57
N ARG A 41 -2.30 -25.47 -7.10
CA ARG A 41 -3.24 -24.34 -7.21
C ARG A 41 -2.95 -23.21 -6.21
N LEU A 42 -2.38 -23.50 -5.04
CA LEU A 42 -2.04 -22.49 -4.04
C LEU A 42 -0.77 -21.70 -4.38
N LEU A 43 0.08 -22.22 -5.27
CA LEU A 43 1.30 -21.54 -5.73
C LEU A 43 1.05 -20.53 -6.86
N SER A 44 -0.14 -20.52 -7.48
CA SER A 44 -0.51 -19.58 -8.55
C SER A 44 -1.28 -18.34 -8.09
N ALA A 45 -1.57 -18.20 -6.79
CA ALA A 45 -2.30 -17.04 -6.27
C ALA A 45 -1.34 -15.90 -5.89
N GLY A 46 -0.71 -15.30 -6.90
CA GLY A 46 0.24 -14.20 -6.66
C GLY A 46 0.65 -13.39 -7.89
N GLU A 47 -0.05 -13.49 -9.02
CA GLU A 47 0.12 -12.49 -10.09
C GLU A 47 -0.59 -11.20 -9.69
N SER A 48 0.14 -10.29 -9.04
CA SER A 48 -0.32 -8.91 -8.92
C SER A 48 -0.38 -8.29 -10.32
N LYS A 49 -1.58 -7.97 -10.81
CA LYS A 49 -1.76 -7.18 -12.04
C LYS A 49 -0.77 -6.00 -12.05
N PRO A 50 -0.09 -5.72 -13.19
CA PRO A 50 0.87 -4.62 -13.25
C PRO A 50 0.18 -3.32 -12.85
N ARG A 51 0.61 -2.73 -11.74
CA ARG A 51 0.06 -1.44 -11.32
C ARG A 51 0.42 -0.39 -12.36
N PRO A 52 -0.53 0.40 -12.84
CA PRO A 52 -0.26 1.48 -13.79
C PRO A 52 0.81 2.42 -13.26
N SER A 53 1.74 2.81 -14.12
CA SER A 53 2.95 3.57 -13.76
C SER A 53 2.81 5.03 -14.17
N MET A 54 2.88 5.94 -13.19
CA MET A 54 2.85 7.39 -13.39
C MET A 54 3.98 7.86 -14.33
N LEU A 55 5.17 7.27 -14.20
CA LEU A 55 6.34 7.61 -15.02
C LEU A 55 6.08 7.29 -16.49
N LYS A 56 5.51 6.11 -16.78
CA LYS A 56 5.14 5.71 -18.15
C LYS A 56 4.10 6.67 -18.73
N HIS A 57 3.10 7.04 -17.94
CA HIS A 57 2.04 7.98 -18.33
C HIS A 57 2.60 9.36 -18.72
N LEU A 58 3.43 9.95 -17.86
CA LEU A 58 4.05 11.25 -18.13
C LEU A 58 4.98 11.22 -19.34
N THR A 59 5.78 10.16 -19.47
CA THR A 59 6.69 10.00 -20.61
C THR A 59 5.91 9.97 -21.92
N PHE A 60 4.81 9.22 -21.96
CA PHE A 60 3.94 9.17 -23.14
C PHE A 60 3.35 10.54 -23.45
N LYS A 61 2.82 11.23 -22.45
CA LYS A 61 2.23 12.57 -22.60
C LYS A 61 3.23 13.57 -23.17
N ILE A 62 4.42 13.68 -22.58
CA ILE A 62 5.47 14.63 -23.02
C ILE A 62 5.95 14.31 -24.44
N LYS A 63 6.03 13.03 -24.81
CA LYS A 63 6.37 12.63 -26.19
C LYS A 63 5.28 13.00 -27.19
N ALA A 64 4.01 12.95 -26.80
CA ALA A 64 2.88 13.21 -27.68
C ALA A 64 2.58 14.71 -27.85
N THR A 65 2.65 15.49 -26.77
CA THR A 65 2.27 16.91 -26.76
C THR A 65 3.46 17.87 -26.74
N GLY A 66 4.68 17.34 -26.59
CA GLY A 66 5.86 18.14 -26.31
C GLY A 66 6.02 18.47 -24.81
N PRO A 67 6.98 19.35 -24.45
CA PRO A 67 7.20 19.78 -23.08
C PRO A 67 5.91 20.28 -22.42
N ILE A 68 5.66 19.86 -21.19
CA ILE A 68 4.51 20.30 -20.40
C ILE A 68 4.94 21.33 -19.37
N THR A 69 4.01 22.21 -18.99
CA THR A 69 4.27 23.18 -17.92
C THR A 69 4.35 22.48 -16.56
N VAL A 70 4.98 23.13 -15.57
CA VAL A 70 4.99 22.64 -14.18
C VAL A 70 3.57 22.50 -13.64
N ALA A 71 2.67 23.43 -13.97
CA ALA A 71 1.28 23.37 -13.53
C ALA A 71 0.56 22.11 -14.05
N GLU A 72 0.78 21.75 -15.32
CA GLU A 72 0.22 20.53 -15.90
C GLU A 72 0.81 19.26 -15.31
N TYR A 73 2.14 19.26 -15.08
CA TYR A 73 2.82 18.16 -14.40
C TYR A 73 2.22 17.96 -13.00
N MET A 74 2.11 19.02 -12.20
CA MET A 74 1.58 18.96 -10.83
C MET A 74 0.14 18.47 -10.81
N ARG A 75 -0.71 18.97 -11.71
CA ARG A 75 -2.09 18.47 -11.86
C ARG A 75 -2.11 16.96 -12.13
N GLU A 76 -1.27 16.50 -13.07
CA GLU A 76 -1.23 15.09 -13.46
C GLU A 76 -0.77 14.18 -12.31
N VAL A 77 0.36 14.49 -11.67
CA VAL A 77 0.91 13.62 -10.62
C VAL A 77 0.07 13.63 -9.34
N LEU A 78 -0.67 14.71 -9.07
CA LEU A 78 -1.47 14.85 -7.86
C LEU A 78 -2.91 14.34 -8.01
N THR A 79 -3.50 14.35 -9.21
CA THR A 79 -4.95 14.13 -9.35
C THR A 79 -5.34 13.10 -10.40
N ASN A 80 -4.37 12.47 -11.09
CA ASN A 80 -4.67 11.42 -12.06
C ASN A 80 -5.51 10.29 -11.42
N PRO A 81 -6.64 9.88 -12.02
CA PRO A 81 -7.59 8.97 -11.37
C PRO A 81 -7.03 7.56 -11.13
N VAL A 82 -5.97 7.20 -11.85
CA VAL A 82 -5.37 5.87 -11.80
C VAL A 82 -4.09 5.87 -10.97
N THR A 83 -3.26 6.90 -11.16
CA THR A 83 -1.91 6.97 -10.61
C THR A 83 -1.63 8.22 -9.78
N GLY A 84 -2.61 9.09 -9.54
CA GLY A 84 -2.41 10.26 -8.71
C GLY A 84 -1.87 9.87 -7.32
N TYR A 85 -1.03 10.74 -6.77
CA TYR A 85 -1.01 10.99 -5.31
C TYR A 85 -2.44 11.44 -4.90
N TYR A 86 -2.85 11.73 -3.67
CA TYR A 86 -4.26 12.07 -3.27
C TYR A 86 -5.43 11.14 -3.67
N VAL A 87 -5.47 10.54 -4.85
CA VAL A 87 -6.46 9.56 -5.31
C VAL A 87 -6.13 8.17 -4.77
N ARG A 88 -4.84 7.83 -4.65
CA ARG A 88 -4.41 6.51 -4.18
C ARG A 88 -4.31 6.42 -2.65
N ASN A 89 -5.36 5.91 -2.01
CA ASN A 89 -5.43 5.54 -0.57
C ASN A 89 -5.19 6.68 0.43
N ASN A 90 -5.42 6.42 1.73
CA ASN A 90 -5.29 7.35 2.85
C ASN A 90 -3.87 7.95 3.01
N MET A 91 -3.51 8.97 2.22
CA MET A 91 -2.25 9.71 2.43
C MET A 91 -2.27 10.62 3.66
N LEU A 92 -3.47 10.99 4.13
CA LEU A 92 -3.64 11.85 5.29
C LEU A 92 -3.95 11.02 6.53
N GLY A 93 -3.39 11.43 7.67
CA GLY A 93 -3.57 10.80 8.96
C GLY A 93 -2.30 10.14 9.49
N PRO A 94 -2.39 9.47 10.65
CA PRO A 94 -1.23 8.95 11.36
C PRO A 94 -0.46 7.86 10.59
N ASP A 95 -1.17 7.12 9.72
CA ASP A 95 -0.58 6.07 8.87
C ASP A 95 -0.23 6.56 7.46
N GLY A 96 -0.50 7.84 7.17
CA GLY A 96 -0.22 8.48 5.90
C GLY A 96 1.13 9.20 5.88
N ASP A 97 1.43 9.86 4.77
CA ASP A 97 2.66 10.66 4.64
C ASP A 97 2.58 11.98 5.43
N PHE A 98 1.35 12.47 5.67
CA PHE A 98 1.10 13.72 6.36
C PHE A 98 -0.04 13.58 7.36
N ILE A 99 0.17 14.05 8.58
CA ILE A 99 -0.90 14.27 9.55
C ILE A 99 -1.30 15.75 9.52
N THR A 100 -2.61 16.05 9.54
CA THR A 100 -3.09 17.45 9.52
C THR A 100 -3.87 17.78 10.81
N SER A 101 -4.21 19.06 11.00
CA SER A 101 -4.80 19.53 12.26
C SER A 101 -6.12 18.84 12.64
N PRO A 102 -7.06 18.58 11.70
CA PRO A 102 -8.28 17.81 11.99
C PRO A 102 -8.01 16.40 12.56
N GLU A 103 -6.92 15.75 12.15
CA GLU A 103 -6.55 14.41 12.62
C GLU A 103 -5.88 14.42 14.00
N ILE A 104 -5.34 15.57 14.43
CA ILE A 104 -4.68 15.72 15.75
C ILE A 104 -5.70 16.06 16.83
N SER A 105 -6.65 16.96 16.57
CA SER A 105 -7.61 17.40 17.59
C SER A 105 -8.93 17.90 17.02
N GLN A 106 -10.02 17.39 17.58
CA GLN A 106 -11.38 17.83 17.29
C GLN A 106 -11.62 19.32 17.55
N ILE A 107 -10.88 19.90 18.51
CA ILE A 107 -10.99 21.34 18.86
C ILE A 107 -10.68 22.22 17.65
N PHE A 108 -9.82 21.78 16.73
CA PHE A 108 -9.51 22.52 15.50
C PHE A 108 -10.78 22.85 14.68
N GLY A 109 -11.68 21.87 14.52
CA GLY A 109 -12.93 22.07 13.79
C GLY A 109 -13.92 22.97 14.55
N GLU A 110 -13.96 22.86 15.88
CA GLU A 110 -14.83 23.66 16.73
C GLU A 110 -14.44 25.14 16.72
N VAL A 111 -13.14 25.43 16.81
CA VAL A 111 -12.60 26.80 16.75
C VAL A 111 -12.90 27.41 15.38
N ARG A 112 -12.58 26.71 14.29
CA ARG A 112 -12.88 27.19 12.92
C ARG A 112 -14.38 27.44 12.70
N ARG A 113 -15.25 26.59 13.24
CA ARG A 113 -16.71 26.78 13.13
C ARG A 113 -17.17 28.01 13.92
N LYS A 114 -16.69 28.19 15.16
CA LYS A 114 -17.06 29.35 15.99
C LYS A 114 -16.62 30.66 15.34
N GLU A 115 -15.42 30.71 14.79
CA GLU A 115 -14.90 31.88 14.08
C GLU A 115 -15.76 32.27 12.86
N ILE A 116 -16.20 31.30 12.05
CA ILE A 116 -17.10 31.54 10.91
C ILE A 116 -18.45 32.14 11.35
N GLN A 117 -18.97 31.72 12.52
CA GLN A 117 -20.24 32.26 13.04
C GLN A 117 -20.08 33.65 13.64
N ILE A 118 -18.92 33.95 14.23
CA ILE A 118 -18.60 35.28 14.77
C ILE A 118 -18.48 36.30 13.63
N ASN A 119 -17.78 35.96 12.55
CA ASN A 119 -17.59 36.85 11.39
C ASN A 119 -18.80 36.92 10.45
N ARG A 120 -19.91 36.25 10.78
CA ARG A 120 -21.18 36.33 10.06
C ARG A 120 -22.21 37.24 10.76
N LYS A 121 -21.88 37.79 11.92
CA LYS A 121 -22.66 38.82 12.62
C LYS A 121 -22.03 40.18 12.40
#